data_AF-A0A2R6E4Q0-F1
#
_entry.id   AF-A0A2R6E4Q0-F1
#
_cell.length_a   1.000
_cell.length_b   1.000
_cell.length_c   1.000
_cell.angle_alpha   90.00
_cell.angle_beta   90.00
_cell.angle_gamma   90.00
#
_symmetry.space_group_name_H-M   'P 1'
#
loop_
_entity.id
_entity.type
_entity.pdbx_description
1 polymer ?
#
loop_
_entity_poly.entity_id
_entity_poly.type
_entity_poly.pdbx_seq_one_letter_code
_entity_poly.pdbx_strand_id
1 'polypeptide(L)' 'MDDLNISDIARIAGVDRSTVYRNLDDLLEYGLVEQSRTVGNSKMYRINKDNEAAKKLAAFEWELADLAE' A
#
# COMPACT_ATOMS: atom_id res chain seq x y z
N MET A 1 9.96 -6.87 -2.14
CA MET A 1 8.60 -6.31 -2.40
C MET A 1 8.06 -5.93 -1.04
N ASP A 2 8.29 -4.67 -0.71
CA ASP A 2 8.82 -4.30 0.59
C ASP A 2 7.72 -3.77 1.49
N ASP A 3 7.73 -4.19 2.76
CA ASP A 3 6.91 -3.52 3.74
C ASP A 3 7.37 -2.05 3.82
N LEU A 4 6.42 -1.12 3.76
CA LEU A 4 6.71 0.31 3.75
C LEU A 4 6.27 0.94 5.06
N ASN A 5 7.07 1.84 5.61
CA ASN A 5 6.58 2.74 6.65
C ASN A 5 5.87 3.95 6.02
N ILE A 6 5.19 4.75 6.84
CA ILE A 6 4.47 5.95 6.41
C ILE A 6 5.35 6.93 5.61
N SER A 7 6.63 7.05 5.96
CA SER A 7 7.57 7.94 5.27
C SER A 7 7.86 7.47 3.85
N ASP A 8 8.01 6.16 3.66
CA ASP A 8 8.21 5.57 2.34
C ASP A 8 6.97 5.73 1.48
N ILE A 9 5.78 5.46 2.04
CA ILE A 9 4.50 5.63 1.35
C ILE A 9 4.32 7.09 0.90
N ALA A 10 4.54 8.05 1.81
CA ALA A 10 4.45 9.48 1.53
C ALA A 10 5.40 9.90 0.40
N ARG A 11 6.65 9.45 0.46
CA ARG A 11 7.69 9.74 -0.54
C ARG A 11 7.34 9.18 -1.92
N ILE A 12 6.88 7.93 -1.99
CA ILE A 12 6.55 7.26 -3.26
C ILE A 12 5.30 7.89 -3.88
N ALA A 13 4.28 8.17 -3.07
CA ALA A 13 3.04 8.77 -3.54
C ALA A 13 3.15 10.28 -3.80
N GLY A 14 4.25 10.94 -3.42
CA GLY A 14 4.43 12.38 -3.58
C GLY A 14 3.48 13.22 -2.73
N VAL A 15 3.10 12.72 -1.54
CA VAL A 15 2.16 13.36 -0.62
C VAL A 15 2.76 13.58 0.76
N ASP A 16 2.15 14.45 1.57
CA ASP A 16 2.53 14.61 2.96
C ASP A 16 2.11 13.40 3.82
N ARG A 17 2.86 13.13 4.91
CA ARG A 17 2.55 12.03 5.84
C ARG A 17 1.15 12.14 6.44
N SER A 18 0.65 13.35 6.69
CA SER A 18 -0.71 13.55 7.20
C SER A 18 -1.77 13.05 6.20
N THR A 19 -1.51 13.17 4.90
CA THR A 19 -2.39 12.63 3.85
C THR A 19 -2.35 11.11 3.86
N VAL A 20 -1.17 10.52 4.06
CA VAL A 20 -1.07 9.06 4.22
C VAL A 20 -1.88 8.61 5.42
N TYR A 21 -1.68 9.20 6.62
CA TYR A 21 -2.45 8.82 7.81
C TYR A 21 -3.97 8.93 7.59
N ARG A 22 -4.45 10.01 6.96
CA ARG A 22 -5.87 10.21 6.67
C ARG A 22 -6.49 9.09 5.83
N ASN A 23 -5.76 8.54 4.87
CA ASN A 23 -6.30 7.53 3.95
C ASN A 23 -5.94 6.10 4.39
N LEU A 24 -4.90 5.95 5.20
CA LEU A 24 -4.42 4.64 5.63
C LEU A 24 -5.45 3.89 6.48
N ASP A 25 -6.17 4.62 7.34
CA ASP A 25 -7.21 4.02 8.19
C ASP A 25 -8.32 3.39 7.33
N ASP A 26 -8.79 4.08 6.30
CA ASP A 26 -9.77 3.55 5.34
C ASP A 26 -9.22 2.33 4.58
N LEU A 27 -7.97 2.39 4.11
CA LEU A 27 -7.35 1.27 3.39
C LEU A 27 -7.17 0.02 4.26
N LEU A 28 -6.90 0.21 5.57
CA LEU A 28 -6.85 -0.87 6.56
C LEU A 28 -8.26 -1.42 6.83
N GLU A 29 -9.27 -0.55 6.96
CA GLU A 29 -10.67 -0.94 7.17
C GLU A 29 -11.21 -1.76 5.98
N TYR A 30 -10.92 -1.32 4.75
CA TYR A 30 -11.27 -2.07 3.54
C TYR A 30 -10.44 -3.35 3.35
N GLY A 31 -9.43 -3.56 4.19
CA GLY A 31 -8.53 -4.71 4.13
C GLY A 31 -7.68 -4.74 2.87
N LEU A 32 -7.47 -3.60 2.19
CA LEU A 32 -6.63 -3.47 1.00
C LEU A 32 -5.15 -3.50 1.37
N VAL A 33 -4.82 -2.97 2.55
CA VAL A 33 -3.49 -3.03 3.15
C VAL A 33 -3.58 -3.66 4.54
N GLU A 34 -2.46 -4.18 5.01
CA GLU A 34 -2.33 -4.72 6.37
C GLU A 34 -1.04 -4.22 7.02
N GLN A 35 -1.07 -4.05 8.35
CA GLN A 35 0.15 -3.85 9.12
C GLN A 35 0.88 -5.21 9.22
N SER A 36 2.05 -5.32 8.59
CA SER A 36 2.77 -6.60 8.54
C SER A 36 3.68 -6.83 9.73
N ARG A 37 4.41 -5.80 10.18
CA ARG A 37 5.33 -5.85 11.32
C ARG A 37 5.64 -4.48 11.88
N THR A 38 6.42 -4.45 12.95
CA THR A 38 7.01 -3.24 13.52
C THR A 38 8.54 -3.38 13.52
N VAL A 39 9.24 -2.36 13.03
CA VAL A 39 10.70 -2.29 13.01
C VAL A 39 11.13 -1.06 13.79
N GLY A 40 11.79 -1.26 14.95
CA GLY A 40 12.03 -0.19 15.91
C GLY A 40 10.70 0.41 16.37
N ASN A 41 10.52 1.72 16.18
CA ASN A 41 9.27 2.44 16.49
C ASN A 41 8.35 2.61 15.27
N SER A 42 8.71 2.05 14.11
CA SER A 42 7.97 2.22 12.86
C SER A 42 7.08 1.03 12.57
N LYS A 43 5.78 1.29 12.39
CA LYS A 43 4.86 0.32 11.80
C LYS A 43 5.11 0.21 10.30
N MET A 44 5.07 -1.02 9.78
CA MET A 44 5.27 -1.34 8.38
C MET A 44 3.97 -1.89 7.79
N TYR A 45 3.68 -1.52 6.54
CA TYR A 45 2.45 -1.85 5.84
C TYR A 45 2.76 -2.47 4.48
N ARG A 46 1.86 -3.34 4.03
CA ARG A 46 1.92 -3.95 2.70
C ARG A 46 0.52 -4.14 2.13
N ILE A 47 0.43 -4.34 0.82
CA ILE A 47 -0.81 -4.76 0.16
C ILE A 47 -1.24 -6.13 0.70
N ASN A 48 -2.51 -6.25 1.08
CA ASN A 48 -3.10 -7.51 1.49
C ASN A 48 -3.37 -8.38 0.26
N LYS A 49 -2.55 -9.40 0.06
CA LYS A 49 -2.64 -10.30 -1.10
C LYS A 49 -3.83 -11.27 -1.02
N ASP A 50 -4.48 -11.38 0.12
CA ASP A 50 -5.65 -12.24 0.31
C ASP A 50 -6.96 -11.50 -0.03
N ASN A 51 -6.92 -10.17 -0.14
CA ASN A 51 -8.07 -9.35 -0.51
C ASN A 51 -8.35 -9.38 -2.02
N GLU A 52 -9.58 -9.74 -2.41
CA GLU A 52 -9.96 -9.87 -3.83
C GLU A 52 -9.89 -8.54 -4.61
N ALA A 53 -10.19 -7.41 -3.97
CA ALA A 53 -10.06 -6.11 -4.62
C ALA A 53 -8.57 -5.74 -4.84
N ALA A 54 -7.71 -6.05 -3.88
CA ALA A 54 -6.26 -5.85 -4.03
C ALA A 54 -5.67 -6.74 -5.15
N LYS A 55 -6.13 -8.00 -5.28
CA LYS A 55 -5.74 -8.88 -6.39
C LYS A 55 -6.14 -8.32 -7.75
N LYS A 56 -7.35 -7.77 -7.88
CA LYS A 56 -7.82 -7.13 -9.11
C LYS A 56 -7.00 -5.90 -9.48
N LEU A 57 -6.61 -5.08 -8.49
CA LEU A 57 -5.75 -3.92 -8.73
C LEU A 57 -4.37 -4.35 -9.25
N ALA A 58 -3.78 -5.40 -8.66
CA ALA A 58 -2.50 -5.94 -9.13
C ALA A 58 -2.62 -6.51 -10.56
N ALA A 59 -3.70 -7.22 -10.88
CA ALA A 59 -3.94 -7.71 -12.24
C ALA A 59 -4.04 -6.57 -13.26
N PHE A 60 -4.77 -5.50 -12.90
CA PHE A 60 -4.87 -4.31 -13.73
C PHE A 60 -3.51 -3.62 -13.96
N GLU A 61 -2.67 -3.53 -12.93
CA GLU A 61 -1.30 -2.99 -13.06
C GLU A 61 -0.46 -3.81 -14.07
N TRP A 62 -0.54 -5.14 -14.01
CA TRP A 62 0.14 -6.02 -14.98
C TRP A 62 -0.37 -5.81 -16.41
N GLU A 63 -1.69 -5.76 -16.60
CA GLU A 63 -2.29 -5.50 -17.92
C GLU A 63 -1.85 -4.14 -18.49
N LEU A 64 -1.73 -3.10 -17.64
CA LEU A 64 -1.20 -1.80 -18.06
C LEU A 64 0.27 -1.86 -18.46
N ALA A 65 1.09 -2.63 -17.75
CA ALA A 65 2.51 -2.78 -18.05
C ALA A 65 2.71 -3.45 -19.43
N ASP A 66 1.93 -4.50 -19.72
CA ASP A 66 1.97 -5.21 -21.01
C ASP A 66 1.55 -4.31 -22.20
N LEU A 67 0.68 -3.33 -21.97
CA LEU A 67 0.26 -2.37 -23.01
C LEU A 67 1.29 -1.27 -23.29
N ALA A 68 2.20 -1.02 -22.35
CA ALA A 68 3.22 0.02 -22.45
C ALA A 68 4.52 -0.47 -23.11
N GLU A 69 4.60 -1.77 -23.44
CA GLU A 69 5.70 -2.43 -24.14
C GLU A 69 5.44 -2.55 -25.66
#